data_AF-A0A1Y1XVA3-F1
#
_entry.id   AF-A0A1Y1XVA3-F1
#
_cell.length_a   1.000
_cell.length_b   1.000
_cell.length_c   1.000
_cell.angle_alpha   90.00
_cell.angle_beta   90.00
_cell.angle_gamma   90.00
#
_symmetry.space_group_name_H-M   'P 1'
#
loop_
_entity.id
_entity.type
_entity.pdbx_description
1 polymer ?
#
loop_
_entity_poly.entity_id
_entity_poly.type
_entity_poly.pdbx_seq_one_letter_code
_entity_poly.pdbx_strand_id
1 'polypeptide(L)'
;MSSKKDMLLVADIAATFFPAAIQAYSQHAKLYDDWQKISLKEIEQVWERVPVKDAEKELRFLREESRDDFKDMLSAVKSFIDRPLWISRVMLVQEIKAIYGAPECYTSSVATEDILTNLKSPEHTLGSYQQALGRIQQLLNSYDRRFWKLLQEMVSGKDFLQFLTAVVENDLRNIINGVDDYDDARVIQEETIFSMIEVQRSLKPVLQAIHTWREAPLLNMLQEIARDNPVLHSRISLCAANNVALQNLYNNIANRGEATKDKIANAVKRGTYDFVFQERVDVLLNYRGESKQTSLAELQDLCGRARLYARSAMSEAKSLSLGAEKDEEHMADIMHEFVQIVDTIQGMIPIATKLIRLGHLKYINFVRKAVRKSELVALATELKEDLQDLFTSIQNQIVTQAMLIFRLNATIYFDSTTRKHRLRDVLDDLPKTVHTTFPQLPQSTLDIVQPGKLFVVACASRYLIPNIVISLFVNSGHSSKLFCVAGVDILSSETQYYLVKMIQEHRTLCDYMLALICCQSENENHHILDQFASLVVRSSGLADKSMKRIYSDFRNVTCVTSAHSGQGKTTRINQICGENRKHTI
;
A
#
# COMPACT_ATOMS: atom_id res chain seq x y z
N MET A 1 -31.87 -67.03 -62.94
CA MET A 1 -31.73 -68.13 -61.95
C MET A 1 -31.20 -67.52 -60.66
N SER A 2 -31.89 -67.82 -59.56
CA SER A 2 -31.78 -67.18 -58.25
C SER A 2 -30.47 -67.47 -57.51
N SER A 3 -29.97 -66.41 -56.85
CA SER A 3 -29.23 -66.35 -55.58
C SER A 3 -28.96 -67.68 -54.85
N LYS A 4 -27.68 -67.94 -54.58
CA LYS A 4 -27.22 -68.54 -53.33
C LYS A 4 -26.12 -67.65 -52.75
N LYS A 5 -26.55 -66.61 -52.04
CA LYS A 5 -25.73 -65.95 -51.03
C LYS A 5 -25.79 -66.88 -49.82
N ASP A 6 -24.69 -67.57 -49.51
CA ASP A 6 -24.59 -68.46 -48.36
C ASP A 6 -24.98 -67.69 -47.09
N MET A 7 -26.20 -67.93 -46.63
CA MET A 7 -26.75 -67.32 -45.44
C MET A 7 -26.29 -68.19 -44.28
N LEU A 8 -25.14 -67.86 -43.69
CA LEU A 8 -24.68 -68.44 -42.42
C LEU A 8 -25.81 -68.27 -41.39
N LEU A 9 -26.53 -69.34 -41.09
CA LEU A 9 -27.57 -69.32 -40.07
C LEU A 9 -26.89 -69.21 -38.70
N VAL A 10 -27.55 -68.54 -37.75
CA VAL A 10 -27.10 -68.50 -36.35
C VAL A 10 -26.88 -69.91 -35.80
N ALA A 11 -27.65 -70.89 -36.30
CA ALA A 11 -27.49 -72.31 -35.99
C ALA A 11 -26.17 -72.90 -36.51
N ASP A 12 -25.69 -72.51 -37.69
CA ASP A 12 -24.43 -72.99 -38.27
C ASP A 12 -23.23 -72.40 -37.55
N ILE A 13 -23.31 -71.10 -37.21
CA ILE A 13 -22.32 -70.41 -36.37
C ILE A 13 -22.31 -71.04 -34.97
N ALA A 14 -23.48 -71.29 -34.36
CA ALA A 14 -23.58 -71.94 -33.07
C ALA A 14 -22.97 -73.36 -33.10
N ALA A 15 -23.24 -74.14 -34.14
CA ALA A 15 -22.77 -75.53 -34.26
C ALA A 15 -21.25 -75.64 -34.51
N THR A 16 -20.61 -74.63 -35.11
CA THR A 16 -19.14 -74.62 -35.31
C THR A 16 -18.39 -73.83 -34.25
N PHE A 17 -18.90 -72.65 -33.87
CA PHE A 17 -18.25 -71.75 -32.93
C PHE A 17 -18.38 -72.21 -31.49
N PHE A 18 -19.55 -72.67 -31.02
CA PHE A 18 -19.69 -73.05 -29.61
C PHE A 18 -18.80 -74.24 -29.22
N PRO A 19 -18.71 -75.34 -30.00
CA PRO A 19 -17.80 -76.42 -29.66
C PRO A 19 -16.32 -75.97 -29.67
N ALA A 20 -15.93 -75.17 -30.66
CA ALA A 20 -14.57 -74.63 -30.73
C ALA A 20 -14.25 -73.68 -29.57
N ALA A 21 -15.20 -72.82 -29.18
CA ALA A 21 -15.07 -71.90 -28.06
C ALA A 21 -15.05 -72.65 -26.71
N ILE A 22 -15.90 -73.66 -26.52
CA ILE A 22 -15.91 -74.52 -25.32
C ILE A 22 -14.61 -75.33 -25.26
N GLN A 23 -14.10 -75.82 -26.40
CA GLN A 23 -12.83 -76.52 -26.45
C GLN A 23 -11.66 -75.57 -26.11
N ALA A 24 -11.62 -74.38 -26.68
CA ALA A 24 -10.60 -73.37 -26.36
C ALA A 24 -10.67 -72.96 -24.88
N TYR A 25 -11.87 -72.76 -24.36
CA TYR A 25 -12.10 -72.45 -22.95
C TYR A 25 -11.65 -73.59 -22.03
N SER A 26 -12.03 -74.83 -22.31
CA SER A 26 -11.63 -75.99 -21.51
C SER A 26 -10.11 -76.25 -21.57
N GLN A 27 -9.45 -75.97 -22.70
CA GLN A 27 -8.00 -76.02 -22.82
C GLN A 27 -7.33 -74.93 -21.96
N HIS A 28 -7.89 -73.72 -21.95
CA HIS A 28 -7.38 -72.63 -21.12
C HIS A 28 -7.62 -72.89 -19.62
N ALA A 29 -8.77 -73.42 -19.24
CA ALA A 29 -9.11 -73.79 -17.86
C ALA A 29 -8.12 -74.83 -17.28
N LYS A 30 -7.67 -75.80 -18.10
CA LYS A 30 -6.64 -76.78 -17.71
C LYS A 30 -5.29 -76.16 -17.35
N LEU A 31 -4.96 -74.97 -17.83
CA LEU A 31 -3.71 -74.29 -17.44
C LEU A 31 -3.68 -73.96 -15.94
N TYR A 32 -4.86 -73.74 -15.33
CA TYR A 32 -4.99 -73.45 -13.90
C TYR A 32 -4.85 -74.70 -13.02
N ASP A 33 -4.74 -75.91 -13.60
CA ASP A 33 -4.36 -77.09 -12.84
C ASP A 33 -2.94 -76.98 -12.29
N ASP A 34 -2.03 -76.34 -13.04
CA ASP A 34 -0.65 -76.02 -12.65
C ASP A 34 -0.43 -74.51 -12.74
N TRP A 35 -1.29 -73.77 -12.02
CA TRP A 35 -1.40 -72.32 -12.10
C TRP A 35 -0.07 -71.58 -11.87
N GLN A 36 0.87 -72.18 -11.13
CA GLN A 36 2.17 -71.60 -10.86
C GLN A 36 3.04 -71.47 -12.10
N LYS A 37 2.82 -72.29 -13.13
CA LYS A 37 3.61 -72.30 -14.37
C LYS A 37 3.01 -71.47 -15.51
N ILE A 38 1.79 -70.94 -15.33
CA ILE A 38 1.16 -70.07 -16.33
C ILE A 38 2.05 -68.85 -16.57
N SER A 39 2.36 -68.54 -17.83
CA SER A 39 3.15 -67.35 -18.15
C SER A 39 2.34 -66.07 -17.92
N LEU A 40 3.02 -64.95 -17.61
CA LEU A 40 2.35 -63.67 -17.43
C LEU A 40 1.68 -63.17 -18.72
N LYS A 41 2.13 -63.60 -19.89
CA LYS A 41 1.48 -63.30 -21.17
C LYS A 41 0.15 -64.03 -21.34
N GLU A 42 0.06 -65.28 -20.90
CA GLU A 42 -1.16 -66.10 -20.98
C GLU A 42 -2.21 -65.63 -19.98
N ILE A 43 -1.80 -65.25 -18.78
CA ILE A 43 -2.72 -64.73 -17.76
C ILE A 43 -3.21 -63.31 -18.10
N GLU A 44 -2.37 -62.48 -18.74
CA GLU A 44 -2.76 -61.12 -19.17
C GLU A 44 -3.92 -61.15 -20.18
N GLN A 45 -3.94 -62.11 -21.11
CA GLN A 45 -5.02 -62.26 -22.11
C GLN A 45 -6.41 -62.42 -21.50
N VAL A 46 -6.49 -62.94 -20.27
CA VAL A 46 -7.77 -63.21 -19.60
C VAL A 46 -8.07 -62.17 -18.53
N TRP A 47 -7.07 -61.76 -17.76
CA TRP A 47 -7.28 -60.99 -16.54
C TRP A 47 -7.04 -59.48 -16.68
N GLU A 48 -6.45 -58.99 -17.78
CA GLU A 48 -6.13 -57.56 -17.97
C GLU A 48 -7.35 -56.64 -17.79
N ARG A 49 -8.55 -57.11 -18.20
CA ARG A 49 -9.79 -56.33 -18.17
C ARG A 49 -10.76 -56.73 -17.06
N VAL A 50 -10.35 -57.66 -16.19
CA VAL A 50 -11.21 -58.17 -15.12
C VAL A 50 -11.01 -57.35 -13.86
N PRO A 51 -12.06 -56.70 -13.30
CA PRO A 51 -11.94 -56.02 -12.02
C PRO A 51 -11.60 -56.99 -10.89
N VAL A 52 -10.73 -56.59 -9.96
CA VAL A 52 -10.31 -57.41 -8.79
C VAL A 52 -11.50 -57.96 -8.00
N LYS A 53 -12.59 -57.18 -7.89
CA LYS A 53 -13.83 -57.56 -7.20
C LYS A 53 -14.55 -58.76 -7.83
N ASP A 54 -14.38 -58.95 -9.14
CA ASP A 54 -15.02 -60.01 -9.91
C ASP A 54 -14.08 -61.23 -10.06
N ALA A 55 -12.81 -61.08 -9.67
CA ALA A 55 -11.78 -62.09 -9.87
C ALA A 55 -12.12 -63.47 -9.28
N GLU A 56 -12.75 -63.48 -8.11
CA GLU A 56 -13.16 -64.72 -7.46
C GLU A 56 -14.30 -65.43 -8.21
N LYS A 57 -15.25 -64.67 -8.75
CA LYS A 57 -16.35 -65.25 -9.53
C LYS A 57 -15.84 -65.83 -10.84
N GLU A 58 -15.03 -65.06 -11.57
CA GLU A 58 -14.42 -65.50 -12.83
C GLU A 58 -13.52 -66.73 -12.61
N LEU A 59 -12.78 -66.80 -11.51
CA LEU A 59 -11.91 -67.93 -11.21
C LEU A 59 -12.70 -69.19 -10.87
N ARG A 60 -13.85 -69.06 -10.18
CA ARG A 60 -14.77 -70.18 -9.90
C ARG A 60 -15.38 -70.75 -11.18
N PHE A 61 -15.56 -69.96 -12.23
CA PHE A 61 -15.99 -70.47 -13.54
C PHE A 61 -14.89 -71.29 -14.23
N LEU A 62 -13.62 -70.92 -14.03
CA LEU A 62 -12.47 -71.60 -14.63
C LEU A 62 -12.06 -72.88 -13.90
N ARG A 63 -12.30 -72.99 -12.59
CA ARG A 63 -11.88 -74.16 -11.78
C ARG A 63 -12.80 -74.37 -10.56
N GLU A 64 -13.13 -75.63 -10.28
CA GLU A 64 -13.91 -76.02 -9.09
C GLU A 64 -13.15 -75.75 -7.77
N GLU A 65 -13.86 -75.29 -6.74
CA GLU A 65 -13.32 -74.85 -5.43
C GLU A 65 -12.64 -75.95 -4.60
N SER A 66 -12.81 -77.23 -4.93
CA SER A 66 -12.53 -78.35 -4.03
C SER A 66 -11.05 -78.71 -3.86
N ARG A 67 -10.12 -77.83 -4.24
CA ARG A 67 -8.67 -78.05 -4.07
C ARG A 67 -8.08 -77.09 -3.05
N ASP A 68 -7.16 -77.60 -2.24
CA ASP A 68 -6.51 -76.87 -1.15
C ASP A 68 -5.74 -75.61 -1.61
N ASP A 69 -5.36 -75.53 -2.90
CA ASP A 69 -4.58 -74.43 -3.50
C ASP A 69 -5.44 -73.28 -4.07
N PHE A 70 -6.78 -73.39 -4.07
CA PHE A 70 -7.66 -72.40 -4.68
C PHE A 70 -7.47 -70.99 -4.09
N LYS A 71 -7.25 -70.90 -2.77
CA LYS A 71 -7.03 -69.63 -2.07
C LYS A 71 -5.72 -68.96 -2.48
N ASP A 72 -4.66 -69.75 -2.66
CA ASP A 72 -3.34 -69.26 -3.07
C ASP A 72 -3.36 -68.80 -4.53
N MET A 73 -4.04 -69.53 -5.39
CA MET A 73 -4.30 -69.17 -6.79
C MET A 73 -5.13 -67.88 -6.88
N LEU A 74 -6.22 -67.76 -6.11
CA LEU A 74 -7.04 -66.55 -6.09
C LEU A 74 -6.25 -65.32 -5.63
N SER A 75 -5.37 -65.50 -4.64
CA SER A 75 -4.46 -64.45 -4.18
C SER A 75 -3.46 -64.03 -5.27
N ALA A 76 -2.90 -65.00 -6.00
CA ALA A 76 -1.99 -64.76 -7.11
C ALA A 76 -2.66 -63.99 -8.26
N VAL A 77 -3.87 -64.40 -8.64
CA VAL A 77 -4.67 -63.74 -9.69
C VAL A 77 -5.06 -62.32 -9.27
N LYS A 78 -5.59 -62.12 -8.05
CA LYS A 78 -5.92 -60.78 -7.54
C LYS A 78 -4.69 -59.86 -7.54
N SER A 79 -3.56 -60.40 -7.08
CA SER A 79 -2.27 -59.72 -7.08
C SER A 79 -1.81 -59.32 -8.48
N PHE A 80 -1.99 -60.21 -9.46
CA PHE A 80 -1.67 -59.94 -10.87
C PHE A 80 -2.57 -58.84 -11.46
N ILE A 81 -3.87 -58.82 -11.14
CA ILE A 81 -4.77 -57.74 -11.57
C ILE A 81 -4.30 -56.39 -10.97
N ASP A 82 -3.85 -56.39 -9.71
CA ASP A 82 -3.28 -55.23 -9.03
C ASP A 82 -1.81 -54.92 -9.43
N ARG A 83 -1.24 -55.64 -10.41
CA ARG A 83 0.15 -55.45 -10.87
C ARG A 83 0.49 -53.99 -11.20
N PRO A 84 -0.35 -53.19 -11.90
CA PRO A 84 -0.03 -51.79 -12.19
C PRO A 84 0.12 -50.93 -10.92
N LEU A 85 -0.70 -51.18 -9.89
CA LEU A 85 -0.62 -50.48 -8.61
C LEU A 85 0.72 -50.76 -7.92
N TRP A 86 1.13 -52.03 -7.88
CA TRP A 86 2.39 -52.44 -7.26
C TRP A 86 3.61 -51.90 -8.00
N ILE A 87 3.59 -51.91 -9.34
CA ILE A 87 4.63 -51.28 -10.16
C ILE A 87 4.73 -49.79 -9.84
N SER A 88 3.60 -49.07 -9.79
CA SER A 88 3.58 -47.64 -9.45
C SER A 88 4.16 -47.36 -8.06
N ARG A 89 3.81 -48.17 -7.05
CA ARG A 89 4.35 -48.04 -5.69
C ARG A 89 5.87 -48.21 -5.63
N VAL A 90 6.40 -49.24 -6.29
CA VAL A 90 7.85 -49.48 -6.33
C VAL A 90 8.56 -48.33 -7.04
N MET A 91 8.00 -47.82 -8.14
CA MET A 91 8.55 -46.66 -8.85
C MET A 91 8.57 -45.39 -7.98
N LEU A 92 7.50 -45.09 -7.25
CA LEU A 92 7.46 -43.93 -6.35
C LEU A 92 8.55 -44.00 -5.27
N VAL A 93 8.79 -45.18 -4.69
CA VAL A 93 9.86 -45.38 -3.70
C VAL A 93 11.24 -45.17 -4.33
N GLN A 94 11.46 -45.65 -5.55
CA GLN A 94 12.71 -45.41 -6.29
C GLN A 94 12.93 -43.94 -6.61
N GLU A 95 11.90 -43.20 -7.02
CA GLU A 95 12.00 -41.77 -7.34
C GLU A 95 12.28 -40.92 -6.10
N ILE A 96 11.61 -41.18 -4.97
CA ILE A 96 11.91 -40.53 -3.68
C ILE A 96 13.36 -40.77 -3.29
N LYS A 97 13.85 -42.01 -3.45
CA LYS A 97 15.25 -42.34 -3.17
C LYS A 97 16.22 -41.55 -4.05
N ALA A 98 15.90 -41.36 -5.32
CA ALA A 98 16.72 -40.58 -6.24
C ALA A 98 16.74 -39.09 -5.89
N ILE A 99 15.60 -38.52 -5.49
CA ILE A 99 15.49 -37.09 -5.14
C ILE A 99 16.21 -36.79 -3.82
N TYR A 100 16.04 -37.66 -2.82
CA TYR A 100 16.48 -37.38 -1.46
C TYR A 100 17.76 -38.13 -1.04
N GLY A 101 18.41 -38.87 -1.95
CA GLY A 101 19.76 -39.37 -1.77
C GLY A 101 19.95 -40.24 -0.52
N ALA A 102 19.52 -41.49 -0.58
CA ALA A 102 20.05 -42.50 0.36
C ALA A 102 21.49 -42.85 -0.07
N PRO A 103 22.51 -42.73 0.80
CA PRO A 103 23.83 -43.30 0.51
C PRO A 103 23.65 -44.78 0.22
N GLU A 104 24.27 -45.26 -0.87
CA GLU A 104 24.18 -46.62 -1.40
C GLU A 104 24.26 -47.69 -0.31
N CYS A 105 23.13 -48.03 0.29
CA CYS A 105 23.02 -49.18 1.16
C CYS A 105 22.92 -50.38 0.23
N TYR A 106 24.00 -51.14 0.18
CA TYR A 106 24.25 -52.34 -0.64
C TYR A 106 23.20 -53.46 -0.51
N THR A 107 22.11 -53.28 0.23
CA THR A 107 21.19 -54.36 0.62
C THR A 107 19.71 -54.14 0.31
N SER A 108 19.27 -52.97 -0.21
CA SER A 108 17.87 -52.77 -0.70
C SER A 108 17.74 -52.24 -2.15
N SER A 109 18.79 -51.64 -2.72
CA SER A 109 18.75 -51.12 -4.10
C SER A 109 18.62 -52.22 -5.14
N VAL A 110 19.43 -53.27 -4.99
CA VAL A 110 19.45 -54.43 -5.89
C VAL A 110 18.12 -55.18 -5.83
N ALA A 111 17.51 -55.28 -4.64
CA ALA A 111 16.22 -55.94 -4.48
C ALA A 111 15.09 -55.21 -5.22
N THR A 112 15.00 -53.87 -5.18
CA THR A 112 13.88 -53.17 -5.83
C THR A 112 13.99 -53.15 -7.37
N GLU A 113 15.20 -53.03 -7.92
CA GLU A 113 15.44 -53.11 -9.37
C GLU A 113 15.23 -54.54 -9.91
N ASP A 114 15.78 -55.54 -9.23
CA ASP A 114 15.57 -56.95 -9.58
C ASP A 114 14.09 -57.33 -9.45
N ILE A 115 13.38 -56.80 -8.46
CA ILE A 115 11.96 -57.09 -8.34
C ILE A 115 11.15 -56.34 -9.41
N LEU A 116 11.49 -55.10 -9.76
CA LEU A 116 10.80 -54.36 -10.82
C LEU A 116 10.98 -55.05 -12.18
N THR A 117 12.17 -55.59 -12.48
CA THR A 117 12.41 -56.38 -13.69
C THR A 117 11.60 -57.67 -13.67
N ASN A 118 11.55 -58.38 -12.54
CA ASN A 118 10.71 -59.58 -12.36
C ASN A 118 9.19 -59.28 -12.47
N LEU A 119 8.74 -58.10 -12.03
CA LEU A 119 7.33 -57.69 -12.12
C LEU A 119 6.92 -57.26 -13.54
N LYS A 120 7.87 -56.81 -14.35
CA LYS A 120 7.63 -56.28 -15.71
C LYS A 120 7.88 -57.30 -16.82
N SER A 121 8.70 -58.32 -16.59
CA SER A 121 9.08 -59.28 -17.64
C SER A 121 7.93 -60.24 -17.96
N PRO A 122 7.49 -60.32 -19.24
CA PRO A 122 6.34 -61.13 -19.65
C PRO A 122 6.63 -62.63 -19.69
N GLU A 123 7.90 -63.04 -19.59
CA GLU A 123 8.34 -64.43 -19.66
C GLU A 123 8.29 -65.15 -18.30
N HIS A 124 8.04 -64.42 -17.22
CA HIS A 124 7.87 -65.03 -15.90
C HIS A 124 6.55 -65.80 -15.79
N THR A 125 6.52 -66.67 -14.80
CA THR A 125 5.33 -67.46 -14.44
C THR A 125 4.57 -66.81 -13.29
N LEU A 126 3.27 -67.09 -13.16
CA LEU A 126 2.43 -66.59 -12.08
C LEU A 126 2.99 -66.95 -10.69
N GLY A 127 3.57 -68.14 -10.53
CA GLY A 127 4.23 -68.55 -9.29
C GLY A 127 5.47 -67.71 -8.96
N SER A 128 6.35 -67.49 -9.94
CA SER A 128 7.52 -66.62 -9.76
C SER A 128 7.13 -65.16 -9.48
N TYR A 129 6.08 -64.66 -10.13
CA TYR A 129 5.50 -63.34 -9.88
C TYR A 129 5.00 -63.22 -8.45
N GLN A 130 4.23 -64.20 -7.97
CA GLN A 130 3.70 -64.18 -6.61
C GLN A 130 4.81 -64.22 -5.55
N GLN A 131 5.88 -64.99 -5.79
CA GLN A 131 7.04 -65.01 -4.91
C GLN A 131 7.74 -63.65 -4.85
N ALA A 132 7.96 -63.00 -6.01
CA ALA A 132 8.56 -61.67 -6.10
C ALA A 132 7.70 -60.61 -5.43
N LEU A 133 6.38 -60.63 -5.68
CA LEU A 133 5.43 -59.69 -5.08
C LEU A 133 5.30 -59.89 -3.57
N GLY A 134 5.31 -61.15 -3.08
CA GLY A 134 5.25 -61.45 -1.65
C GLY A 134 6.39 -60.80 -0.87
N ARG A 135 7.59 -60.72 -1.45
CA ARG A 135 8.73 -59.98 -0.87
C ARG A 135 8.47 -58.49 -0.77
N ILE A 136 7.87 -57.86 -1.80
CA ILE A 136 7.51 -56.44 -1.76
C ILE A 136 6.39 -56.19 -0.75
N GLN A 137 5.36 -57.03 -0.76
CA GLN A 137 4.22 -56.91 0.13
C GLN A 137 4.65 -56.96 1.59
N GLN A 138 5.61 -57.80 1.95
CA GLN A 138 6.20 -57.82 3.30
C GLN A 138 6.85 -56.48 3.69
N LEU A 139 7.45 -55.76 2.73
CA LEU A 139 8.13 -54.49 2.97
C LEU A 139 7.17 -53.29 2.96
N LEU A 140 6.17 -53.31 2.08
CA LEU A 140 5.37 -52.12 1.75
C LEU A 140 3.90 -52.19 2.19
N ASN A 141 3.37 -53.34 2.64
CA ASN A 141 1.96 -53.44 3.06
C ASN A 141 1.64 -52.64 4.33
N SER A 142 2.64 -52.31 5.15
CA SER A 142 2.47 -51.53 6.39
C SER A 142 2.06 -50.07 6.12
N TYR A 143 2.26 -49.57 4.91
CA TYR A 143 2.00 -48.19 4.54
C TYR A 143 0.56 -47.96 4.06
N ASP A 144 -0.12 -46.97 4.66
CA ASP A 144 -1.52 -46.68 4.39
C ASP A 144 -1.74 -45.79 3.15
N ARG A 145 -3.01 -45.57 2.79
CA ARG A 145 -3.38 -44.74 1.63
C ARG A 145 -2.86 -43.29 1.72
N ARG A 146 -2.75 -42.72 2.93
CA ARG A 146 -2.31 -41.33 3.14
C ARG A 146 -0.83 -41.19 2.83
N PHE A 147 -0.03 -42.15 3.28
CA PHE A 147 1.39 -42.25 2.93
C PHE A 147 1.59 -42.27 1.41
N TRP A 148 0.91 -43.17 0.70
CA TRP A 148 1.09 -43.30 -0.75
C TRP A 148 0.70 -42.02 -1.51
N LYS A 149 -0.35 -41.33 -1.04
CA LYS A 149 -0.77 -40.05 -1.61
C LYS A 149 0.23 -38.93 -1.35
N LEU A 150 0.81 -38.86 -0.14
CA LEU A 150 1.88 -37.92 0.17
C LEU A 150 3.09 -38.16 -0.73
N LEU A 151 3.51 -39.42 -0.85
CA LEU A 151 4.68 -39.83 -1.64
C LEU A 151 4.54 -39.40 -3.12
N GLN A 152 3.35 -39.61 -3.70
CA GLN A 152 3.03 -39.20 -5.06
C GLN A 152 3.14 -37.69 -5.28
N GLU A 153 2.60 -36.88 -4.37
CA GLU A 153 2.66 -35.41 -4.46
C GLU A 153 4.07 -34.88 -4.23
N MET A 154 4.87 -35.53 -3.36
CA MET A 154 6.27 -35.18 -3.16
C MET A 154 7.11 -35.41 -4.42
N VAL A 155 6.93 -36.55 -5.08
CA VAL A 155 7.60 -36.87 -6.34
C VAL A 155 7.21 -35.88 -7.44
N SER A 156 5.91 -35.58 -7.55
CA SER A 156 5.38 -34.64 -8.55
C SER A 156 5.86 -33.21 -8.31
N GLY A 157 6.00 -32.82 -7.03
CA GLY A 157 6.46 -31.50 -6.58
C GLY A 157 7.96 -31.37 -6.33
N LYS A 158 8.81 -32.23 -6.94
CA LYS A 158 10.25 -32.28 -6.66
C LYS A 158 10.98 -30.93 -6.75
N ASP A 159 10.65 -30.11 -7.76
CA ASP A 159 11.32 -28.81 -7.98
C ASP A 159 10.98 -27.81 -6.87
N PHE A 160 9.74 -27.87 -6.38
CA PHE A 160 9.31 -27.06 -5.23
C PHE A 160 10.00 -27.52 -3.95
N LEU A 161 10.10 -28.84 -3.72
CA LEU A 161 10.75 -29.37 -2.53
C LEU A 161 12.28 -29.17 -2.55
N GLN A 162 12.90 -29.13 -3.73
CA GLN A 162 14.30 -28.74 -3.89
C GLN A 162 14.53 -27.28 -3.50
N PHE A 163 13.65 -26.37 -3.95
CA PHE A 163 13.64 -24.98 -3.47
C PHE A 163 13.45 -24.91 -1.95
N LEU A 164 12.46 -25.63 -1.42
CA LEU A 164 12.13 -25.62 0.00
C LEU A 164 13.29 -26.12 0.88
N THR A 165 14.09 -27.06 0.35
CA THR A 165 15.33 -27.53 0.97
C THR A 165 16.35 -26.39 1.09
N ALA A 166 16.54 -25.59 0.03
CA ALA A 166 17.47 -24.47 0.04
C ALA A 166 17.10 -23.37 1.05
N VAL A 167 15.82 -23.26 1.40
CA VAL A 167 15.30 -22.25 2.35
C VAL A 167 14.81 -22.85 3.67
N VAL A 168 15.13 -24.11 3.98
CA VAL A 168 14.57 -24.87 5.11
C VAL A 168 14.86 -24.25 6.48
N GLU A 169 15.98 -23.53 6.61
CA GLU A 169 16.38 -22.85 7.84
C GLU A 169 15.78 -21.44 7.98
N ASN A 170 15.29 -20.87 6.89
CA ASN A 170 14.83 -19.50 6.88
C ASN A 170 13.41 -19.40 7.46
N ASP A 171 13.17 -18.36 8.26
CA ASP A 171 11.83 -18.08 8.79
C ASP A 171 10.94 -17.49 7.70
N LEU A 172 10.14 -18.34 7.07
CA LEU A 172 9.22 -17.97 6.00
C LEU A 172 8.07 -17.06 6.49
N ARG A 173 7.92 -16.82 7.80
CA ARG A 173 6.95 -15.83 8.32
C ARG A 173 7.26 -14.41 7.85
N ASN A 174 8.52 -14.11 7.54
CA ASN A 174 8.92 -12.82 6.97
C ASN A 174 8.31 -12.54 5.59
N ILE A 175 7.93 -13.60 4.86
CA ILE A 175 7.23 -13.50 3.58
C ILE A 175 5.83 -12.94 3.80
N ILE A 176 5.12 -13.39 4.85
CA ILE A 176 3.77 -12.89 5.19
C ILE A 176 3.81 -11.36 5.37
N ASN A 177 4.81 -10.84 6.08
CA ASN A 177 4.95 -9.40 6.34
C ASN A 177 5.45 -8.58 5.13
N GLY A 178 5.98 -9.23 4.09
CA GLY A 178 6.53 -8.59 2.89
C GLY A 178 5.60 -8.59 1.68
N VAL A 179 4.47 -9.28 1.77
CA VAL A 179 3.48 -9.47 0.69
C VAL A 179 2.72 -8.18 0.35
N ASP A 180 2.47 -7.32 1.34
CA ASP A 180 1.77 -6.04 1.15
C ASP A 180 2.54 -5.04 0.27
N ASP A 181 3.86 -5.18 0.17
CA ASP A 181 4.76 -4.27 -0.57
C ASP A 181 4.91 -4.65 -2.06
N TYR A 182 4.28 -5.74 -2.51
CA TYR A 182 4.41 -6.24 -3.88
C TYR A 182 3.07 -6.12 -4.61
N ASP A 183 2.97 -5.15 -5.53
CA ASP A 183 1.78 -4.90 -6.36
C ASP A 183 1.31 -6.16 -7.13
N ASP A 184 2.26 -7.03 -7.52
CA ASP A 184 2.01 -8.31 -8.20
C ASP A 184 1.77 -9.49 -7.24
N ALA A 185 1.91 -9.33 -5.92
CA ALA A 185 1.59 -10.39 -4.94
C ALA A 185 0.08 -10.64 -4.86
N ARG A 186 -0.74 -9.75 -5.42
CA ARG A 186 -2.18 -9.97 -5.61
C ARG A 186 -2.49 -11.23 -6.44
N VAL A 187 -1.51 -11.82 -7.12
CA VAL A 187 -1.66 -13.06 -7.89
C VAL A 187 -1.55 -14.32 -7.02
N ILE A 188 -0.80 -14.29 -5.91
CA ILE A 188 -0.64 -15.46 -5.03
C ILE A 188 -1.58 -15.32 -3.84
N GLN A 189 -2.53 -16.24 -3.71
CA GLN A 189 -3.45 -16.28 -2.59
C GLN A 189 -2.68 -16.50 -1.27
N GLU A 190 -3.10 -15.82 -0.19
CA GLU A 190 -2.54 -15.99 1.16
C GLU A 190 -2.50 -17.47 1.57
N GLU A 191 -3.52 -18.24 1.18
CA GLU A 191 -3.62 -19.68 1.39
C GLU A 191 -2.40 -20.45 0.86
N THR A 192 -1.83 -20.04 -0.28
CA THR A 192 -0.63 -20.65 -0.87
C THR A 192 0.61 -20.39 -0.01
N ILE A 193 0.72 -19.20 0.57
CA ILE A 193 1.85 -18.83 1.46
C ILE A 193 1.75 -19.59 2.78
N PHE A 194 0.56 -19.63 3.38
CA PHE A 194 0.31 -20.44 4.58
C PHE A 194 0.58 -21.93 4.33
N SER A 195 0.16 -22.44 3.16
CA SER A 195 0.44 -23.81 2.75
C SER A 195 1.94 -24.07 2.65
N MET A 196 2.73 -23.14 2.08
CA MET A 196 4.19 -23.27 1.99
C MET A 196 4.85 -23.36 3.38
N ILE A 197 4.43 -22.49 4.30
CA ILE A 197 4.94 -22.47 5.69
C ILE A 197 4.61 -23.78 6.39
N GLU A 198 3.40 -24.29 6.18
CA GLU A 198 2.99 -25.54 6.83
C GLU A 198 3.70 -26.76 6.23
N VAL A 199 3.93 -26.78 4.92
CA VAL A 199 4.74 -27.81 4.26
C VAL A 199 6.17 -27.79 4.79
N GLN A 200 6.79 -26.60 4.88
CA GLN A 200 8.13 -26.43 5.43
C GLN A 200 8.19 -26.98 6.86
N ARG A 201 7.25 -26.56 7.73
CA ARG A 201 7.22 -27.00 9.13
C ARG A 201 7.08 -28.51 9.26
N SER A 202 6.19 -29.12 8.47
CA SER A 202 5.89 -30.56 8.56
C SER A 202 7.03 -31.41 8.00
N LEU A 203 7.66 -30.97 6.91
CA LEU A 203 8.75 -31.70 6.25
C LEU A 203 10.14 -31.31 6.72
N LYS A 204 10.30 -30.27 7.56
CA LYS A 204 11.59 -29.80 8.08
C LYS A 204 12.51 -30.93 8.56
N PRO A 205 12.04 -31.91 9.37
CA PRO A 205 12.89 -33.01 9.84
C PRO A 205 13.45 -33.88 8.69
N VAL A 206 12.66 -34.04 7.62
CA VAL A 206 13.06 -34.81 6.43
C VAL A 206 14.03 -33.98 5.58
N LEU A 207 13.71 -32.70 5.35
CA LEU A 207 14.47 -31.80 4.47
C LEU A 207 15.85 -31.41 5.02
N GLN A 208 16.02 -31.33 6.35
CA GLN A 208 17.30 -31.00 6.97
C GLN A 208 18.32 -32.15 6.92
N ALA A 209 17.85 -33.39 6.80
CA ALA A 209 18.66 -34.59 6.92
C ALA A 209 18.66 -35.44 5.64
N ILE A 210 18.31 -34.83 4.50
CA ILE A 210 18.13 -35.49 3.19
C ILE A 210 19.23 -36.54 2.92
N HIS A 211 20.50 -36.16 3.03
CA HIS A 211 21.63 -37.04 2.68
C HIS A 211 22.02 -38.09 3.75
N THR A 212 21.34 -38.13 4.90
CA THR A 212 21.70 -39.03 6.01
C THR A 212 20.67 -40.14 6.23
N TRP A 213 19.54 -40.09 5.53
CA TRP A 213 18.45 -41.04 5.72
C TRP A 213 18.74 -42.41 5.11
N ARG A 214 18.37 -43.45 5.85
CA ARG A 214 18.18 -44.80 5.32
C ARG A 214 16.72 -44.97 4.88
N GLU A 215 16.49 -45.87 3.92
CA GLU A 215 15.18 -46.10 3.28
C GLU A 215 14.06 -46.38 4.30
N ALA A 216 14.16 -47.41 5.13
CA ALA A 216 13.08 -47.75 6.06
C ALA A 216 12.77 -46.66 7.11
N PRO A 217 13.77 -46.02 7.77
CA PRO A 217 13.51 -44.87 8.64
C PRO A 217 12.83 -43.69 7.95
N LEU A 218 13.22 -43.38 6.70
CA LEU A 218 12.61 -42.31 5.92
C LEU A 218 11.13 -42.59 5.64
N LEU A 219 10.82 -43.79 5.13
CA LEU A 219 9.43 -44.15 4.81
C LEU A 219 8.56 -44.18 6.06
N ASN A 220 9.08 -44.67 7.20
CA ASN A 220 8.35 -44.64 8.47
C ASN A 220 8.12 -43.21 8.98
N MET A 221 9.09 -42.32 8.87
CA MET A 221 8.92 -40.91 9.23
C MET A 221 7.88 -40.22 8.35
N LEU A 222 7.93 -40.44 7.04
CA LEU A 222 6.94 -39.91 6.10
C LEU A 222 5.54 -40.45 6.38
N GLN A 223 5.42 -41.70 6.85
CA GLN A 223 4.14 -42.27 7.27
C GLN A 223 3.58 -41.57 8.52
N GLU A 224 4.39 -41.30 9.53
CA GLU A 224 3.95 -40.55 10.71
C GLU A 224 3.55 -39.12 10.34
N ILE A 225 4.34 -38.43 9.49
CA ILE A 225 3.98 -37.10 8.98
C ILE A 225 2.64 -37.11 8.22
N ALA A 226 2.41 -38.13 7.38
CA ALA A 226 1.16 -38.29 6.65
C ALA A 226 -0.05 -38.58 7.55
N ARG A 227 0.17 -39.21 8.71
CA ARG A 227 -0.86 -39.46 9.73
C ARG A 227 -1.18 -38.20 10.50
N ASP A 228 -0.16 -37.46 10.91
CA ASP A 228 -0.29 -36.22 11.68
C ASP A 228 -0.90 -35.07 10.86
N ASN A 229 -0.59 -35.02 9.55
CA ASN A 229 -1.10 -33.99 8.66
C ASN A 229 -1.75 -34.60 7.39
N PRO A 230 -3.03 -35.01 7.45
CA PRO A 230 -3.68 -35.72 6.35
C PRO A 230 -3.91 -34.85 5.10
N VAL A 231 -3.85 -33.51 5.23
CA VAL A 231 -4.03 -32.55 4.14
C VAL A 231 -2.70 -32.05 3.55
N LEU A 232 -1.56 -32.53 4.07
CA LEU A 232 -0.23 -32.12 3.62
C LEU A 232 -0.03 -32.37 2.13
N HIS A 233 -0.52 -33.51 1.61
CA HIS A 233 -0.40 -33.86 0.20
C HIS A 233 -1.00 -32.77 -0.71
N SER A 234 -2.17 -32.21 -0.35
CA SER A 234 -2.86 -31.19 -1.16
C SER A 234 -2.15 -29.84 -1.10
N ARG A 235 -1.50 -29.54 0.03
CA ARG A 235 -0.71 -28.32 0.19
C ARG A 235 0.58 -28.37 -0.61
N ILE A 236 1.26 -29.53 -0.65
CA ILE A 236 2.41 -29.74 -1.54
C ILE A 236 1.99 -29.51 -2.99
N SER A 237 0.85 -30.08 -3.40
CA SER A 237 0.30 -29.90 -4.75
C SER A 237 0.03 -28.42 -5.08
N LEU A 238 -0.60 -27.68 -4.16
CA LEU A 238 -0.89 -26.25 -4.30
C LEU A 238 0.40 -25.41 -4.42
N CYS A 239 1.40 -25.68 -3.58
CA CYS A 239 2.67 -24.97 -3.63
C CYS A 239 3.48 -25.33 -4.87
N ALA A 240 3.47 -26.60 -5.29
CA ALA A 240 4.14 -27.04 -6.51
C ALA A 240 3.56 -26.39 -7.75
N ALA A 241 2.22 -26.25 -7.84
CA ALA A 241 1.56 -25.55 -8.93
C ALA A 241 1.95 -24.06 -9.03
N ASN A 242 2.32 -23.44 -7.90
CA ASN A 242 2.70 -22.02 -7.80
C ASN A 242 4.21 -21.82 -7.53
N ASN A 243 5.05 -22.83 -7.77
CA ASN A 243 6.45 -22.86 -7.34
C ASN A 243 7.25 -21.65 -7.85
N VAL A 244 7.17 -21.35 -9.15
CA VAL A 244 7.90 -20.22 -9.77
C VAL A 244 7.52 -18.89 -9.11
N ALA A 245 6.23 -18.69 -8.85
CA ALA A 245 5.72 -17.48 -8.23
C ALA A 245 6.21 -17.35 -6.77
N LEU A 246 6.20 -18.46 -6.01
CA LEU A 246 6.71 -18.51 -4.64
C LEU A 246 8.21 -18.26 -4.57
N GLN A 247 9.00 -18.80 -5.50
CA GLN A 247 10.44 -18.54 -5.57
C GLN A 247 10.74 -17.07 -5.86
N ASN A 248 10.03 -16.47 -6.81
CA ASN A 248 10.18 -15.05 -7.13
C ASN A 248 9.79 -14.17 -5.94
N LEU A 249 8.67 -14.48 -5.28
CA LEU A 249 8.24 -13.78 -4.06
C LEU A 249 9.30 -13.87 -2.97
N TYR A 250 9.80 -15.08 -2.69
CA TYR A 250 10.85 -15.31 -1.71
C TYR A 250 12.12 -14.52 -2.04
N ASN A 251 12.61 -14.61 -3.27
CA ASN A 251 13.83 -13.93 -3.71
C ASN A 251 13.68 -12.41 -3.59
N ASN A 252 12.52 -11.85 -3.94
CA ASN A 252 12.29 -10.41 -3.82
C ASN A 252 12.24 -9.93 -2.37
N ILE A 253 11.66 -10.73 -1.46
CA ILE A 253 11.59 -10.39 -0.04
C ILE A 253 12.95 -10.60 0.65
N ALA A 254 13.64 -11.70 0.35
CA ALA A 254 15.00 -11.96 0.81
C ALA A 254 15.97 -10.87 0.34
N ASN A 255 15.80 -10.40 -0.90
CA ASN A 255 16.59 -9.30 -1.48
C ASN A 255 15.97 -7.91 -1.25
N ARG A 256 14.97 -7.76 -0.36
CA ARG A 256 14.28 -6.47 -0.12
C ARG A 256 15.26 -5.37 0.32
N GLY A 257 16.29 -5.73 1.08
CA GLY A 257 17.39 -4.83 1.42
C GLY A 257 18.16 -4.35 0.19
N GLU A 258 18.54 -5.27 -0.69
CA GLU A 258 19.34 -4.99 -1.89
C GLU A 258 18.54 -4.18 -2.93
N ALA A 259 17.28 -4.55 -3.17
CA ALA A 259 16.38 -3.78 -4.04
C ALA A 259 16.16 -2.34 -3.54
N THR A 260 16.16 -2.14 -2.22
CA THR A 260 16.09 -0.80 -1.62
C THR A 260 17.39 -0.02 -1.84
N LYS A 261 18.56 -0.67 -1.69
CA LYS A 261 19.86 -0.06 -2.01
C LYS A 261 19.94 0.37 -3.47
N ASP A 262 19.51 -0.48 -4.39
CA ASP A 262 19.52 -0.18 -5.83
C ASP A 262 18.60 0.99 -6.19
N LYS A 263 17.38 1.04 -5.63
CA LYS A 263 16.45 2.15 -5.83
C LYS A 263 17.06 3.49 -5.37
N ILE A 264 17.69 3.49 -4.19
CA ILE A 264 18.34 4.68 -3.63
C ILE A 264 19.56 5.08 -4.48
N ALA A 265 20.41 4.12 -4.86
CA ALA A 265 21.55 4.37 -5.72
C ALA A 265 21.13 4.95 -7.08
N ASN A 266 20.03 4.44 -7.67
CA ASN A 266 19.47 4.99 -8.89
C ASN A 266 18.91 6.41 -8.69
N ALA A 267 18.24 6.68 -7.57
CA ALA A 267 17.72 8.01 -7.25
C ALA A 267 18.82 9.07 -7.12
N VAL A 268 19.99 8.70 -6.58
CA VAL A 268 21.16 9.59 -6.47
C VAL A 268 21.87 9.74 -7.82
N LYS A 269 22.12 8.64 -8.54
CA LYS A 269 22.96 8.65 -9.75
C LYS A 269 22.23 9.08 -11.03
N ARG A 270 20.94 8.77 -11.13
CA ARG A 270 20.15 8.87 -12.37
C ARG A 270 18.78 9.54 -12.20
N GLY A 271 18.41 9.90 -10.97
CA GLY A 271 17.14 10.53 -10.65
C GLY A 271 17.01 11.95 -11.19
N THR A 272 15.82 12.33 -11.61
CA THR A 272 15.43 13.72 -11.89
C THR A 272 14.24 14.09 -11.02
N TYR A 273 14.39 15.13 -10.21
CA TYR A 273 13.36 15.64 -9.30
C TYR A 273 12.60 16.77 -9.98
N ASP A 274 11.34 16.52 -10.29
CA ASP A 274 10.43 17.48 -10.91
C ASP A 274 9.57 18.14 -9.82
N PHE A 275 9.73 19.45 -9.65
CA PHE A 275 8.95 20.26 -8.72
C PHE A 275 7.84 20.99 -9.48
N VAL A 276 6.63 20.92 -8.95
CA VAL A 276 5.45 21.59 -9.48
C VAL A 276 4.83 22.45 -8.39
N PHE A 277 4.84 23.76 -8.58
CA PHE A 277 4.37 24.77 -7.62
C PHE A 277 3.00 25.29 -8.08
N GLN A 278 1.94 24.87 -7.39
CA GLN A 278 0.56 25.29 -7.62
C GLN A 278 -0.07 25.82 -6.32
N GLU A 279 -1.26 25.37 -5.92
CA GLU A 279 -1.80 25.59 -4.57
C GLU A 279 -0.97 24.86 -3.49
N ARG A 280 -0.33 23.76 -3.90
CA ARG A 280 0.59 22.95 -3.11
C ARG A 280 1.87 22.70 -3.93
N VAL A 281 2.92 22.28 -3.23
CA VAL A 281 4.21 21.94 -3.85
C VAL A 281 4.28 20.43 -3.97
N ASP A 282 4.23 19.94 -5.20
CA ASP A 282 4.39 18.53 -5.51
C ASP A 282 5.80 18.26 -6.02
N VAL A 283 6.35 17.11 -5.61
CA VAL A 283 7.69 16.66 -6.00
C VAL A 283 7.60 15.23 -6.49
N LEU A 284 8.10 14.98 -7.70
CA LEU A 284 8.11 13.69 -8.35
C LEU A 284 9.54 13.31 -8.72
N LEU A 285 9.96 12.10 -8.38
CA LEU A 285 11.22 11.53 -8.85
C LEU A 285 10.97 10.69 -10.10
N ASN A 286 11.70 11.02 -11.16
CA ASN A 286 11.64 10.38 -12.47
C ASN A 286 12.99 9.76 -12.86
N TYR A 287 12.96 8.66 -13.61
CA TYR A 287 14.15 8.02 -14.18
C TYR A 287 14.11 8.10 -15.71
N ARG A 288 15.27 8.24 -16.36
CA ARG A 288 15.34 8.23 -17.83
C ARG A 288 14.86 6.88 -18.38
N GLY A 289 13.77 6.91 -19.13
CA GLY A 289 13.23 5.73 -19.84
C GLY A 289 12.17 4.93 -19.09
N GLU A 290 11.80 5.34 -17.87
CA GLU A 290 10.73 4.70 -17.09
C GLU A 290 9.48 5.56 -17.03
N SER A 291 8.30 4.93 -17.04
CA SER A 291 7.00 5.60 -16.91
C SER A 291 6.52 5.73 -15.47
N LYS A 292 7.11 4.99 -14.52
CA LYS A 292 6.72 5.02 -13.11
C LYS A 292 7.39 6.21 -12.41
N GLN A 293 6.57 7.07 -11.80
CA GLN A 293 7.03 8.22 -11.04
C GLN A 293 6.95 7.91 -9.55
N THR A 294 7.98 8.28 -8.79
CA THR A 294 8.00 8.09 -7.33
C THR A 294 7.53 9.37 -6.65
N SER A 295 6.54 9.25 -5.76
CA SER A 295 5.94 10.38 -5.05
C SER A 295 6.79 10.84 -3.86
N LEU A 296 6.49 12.04 -3.33
CA LEU A 296 7.13 12.54 -2.10
C LEU A 296 6.95 11.60 -0.89
N ALA A 297 5.81 10.91 -0.76
CA ALA A 297 5.57 9.98 0.34
C ALA A 297 6.48 8.74 0.26
N GLU A 298 6.66 8.20 -0.94
CA GLU A 298 7.55 7.07 -1.19
C GLU A 298 9.03 7.46 -1.01
N LEU A 299 9.41 8.69 -1.38
CA LEU A 299 10.75 9.23 -1.10
C LEU A 299 11.02 9.31 0.41
N GLN A 300 10.01 9.64 1.21
CA GLN A 300 10.11 9.70 2.67
C GLN A 300 10.29 8.32 3.29
N ASP A 301 9.55 7.32 2.81
CA ASP A 301 9.72 5.93 3.25
C ASP A 301 11.13 5.41 2.94
N LEU A 302 11.60 5.61 1.69
CA LEU A 302 12.96 5.26 1.29
C LEU A 302 14.01 5.99 2.15
N CYS A 303 13.78 7.26 2.48
CA CYS A 303 14.67 8.02 3.37
C CYS A 303 14.69 7.44 4.79
N GLY A 304 13.54 7.03 5.32
CA GLY A 304 13.44 6.32 6.60
C GLY A 304 14.27 5.04 6.63
N ARG A 305 14.18 4.23 5.57
CA ARG A 305 14.98 3.00 5.39
C ARG A 305 16.47 3.30 5.27
N ALA A 306 16.86 4.32 4.49
CA ALA A 306 18.25 4.76 4.35
C ALA A 306 18.89 5.16 5.70
N ARG A 307 18.13 5.88 6.55
CA ARG A 307 18.59 6.27 7.89
C ARG A 307 18.77 5.09 8.85
N LEU A 308 18.01 4.02 8.68
CA LEU A 308 18.19 2.79 9.47
C LEU A 308 19.45 2.04 9.01
N TYR A 309 19.64 1.93 7.70
CA TYR A 309 20.83 1.31 7.12
C TYR A 309 22.12 2.01 7.54
N ALA A 310 22.17 3.35 7.46
CA ALA A 310 23.33 4.12 7.89
C ALA A 310 23.65 3.92 9.38
N ARG A 311 22.63 3.67 10.22
CA ARG A 311 22.81 3.39 11.65
C ARG A 311 23.32 1.96 11.91
N SER A 312 22.80 0.97 11.18
CA SER A 312 23.26 -0.43 11.31
C SER A 312 24.69 -0.60 10.81
N ALA A 313 25.02 -0.03 9.64
CA ALA A 313 26.38 -0.07 9.08
C ALA A 313 27.41 0.60 10.02
N MET A 314 27.06 1.73 10.64
CA MET A 314 27.93 2.38 11.64
C MET A 314 28.08 1.59 12.95
N SER A 315 27.10 0.75 13.31
CA SER A 315 27.19 -0.13 14.47
C SER A 315 28.10 -1.33 14.21
N GLU A 316 27.99 -1.94 13.02
CA GLU A 316 28.79 -3.08 12.58
C GLU A 316 30.27 -2.70 12.37
N ALA A 317 30.52 -1.53 11.77
CA ALA A 317 31.86 -0.96 11.63
C ALA A 317 32.55 -0.65 12.98
N LYS A 318 31.76 -0.46 14.06
CA LYS A 318 32.29 -0.20 15.40
C LYS A 318 32.63 -1.49 16.17
N SER A 319 32.08 -2.62 15.75
CA SER A 319 32.34 -3.95 16.35
C SER A 319 33.47 -4.74 15.68
N LEU A 320 33.84 -4.42 14.43
CA LEU A 320 34.92 -5.10 13.70
C LEU A 320 35.90 -4.05 13.16
N SER A 321 36.92 -3.73 13.94
CA SER A 321 37.99 -2.80 13.55
C SER A 321 38.99 -3.41 12.55
N LEU A 322 38.55 -4.21 11.58
CA LEU A 322 39.38 -4.77 10.50
C LEU A 322 38.49 -5.11 9.29
N GLY A 323 38.45 -4.19 8.32
CA GLY A 323 38.05 -4.46 6.94
C GLY A 323 36.55 -4.44 6.64
N ALA A 324 35.93 -3.25 6.61
CA ALA A 324 34.74 -3.08 5.79
C ALA A 324 35.15 -3.24 4.31
N GLU A 325 34.45 -4.08 3.56
CA GLU A 325 34.66 -4.19 2.12
C GLU A 325 34.38 -2.80 1.47
N LYS A 326 35.21 -2.38 0.51
CA LYS A 326 35.10 -1.05 -0.14
C LYS A 326 33.71 -0.73 -0.68
N ASP A 327 32.93 -1.77 -0.99
CA ASP A 327 31.58 -1.65 -1.53
C ASP A 327 30.54 -1.23 -0.47
N GLU A 328 30.73 -1.61 0.81
CA GLU A 328 29.83 -1.22 1.91
C GLU A 328 30.01 0.26 2.29
N GLU A 329 31.25 0.74 2.33
CA GLU A 329 31.57 2.15 2.63
C GLU A 329 30.99 3.07 1.54
N HIS A 330 31.16 2.69 0.27
CA HIS A 330 30.60 3.42 -0.87
C HIS A 330 29.05 3.44 -0.88
N MET A 331 28.39 2.36 -0.45
CA MET A 331 26.93 2.36 -0.31
C MET A 331 26.45 3.20 0.87
N ALA A 332 27.18 3.26 1.97
CA ALA A 332 26.88 4.15 3.09
C ALA A 332 26.92 5.63 2.66
N ASP A 333 27.89 6.01 1.84
CA ASP A 333 28.00 7.37 1.27
C ASP A 333 26.80 7.70 0.37
N ILE A 334 26.40 6.78 -0.52
CA ILE A 334 25.22 6.94 -1.37
C ILE A 334 23.95 7.14 -0.53
N MET A 335 23.79 6.34 0.54
CA MET A 335 22.65 6.43 1.44
C MET A 335 22.60 7.79 2.15
N HIS A 336 23.75 8.25 2.65
CA HIS A 336 23.86 9.56 3.28
C HIS A 336 23.58 10.70 2.30
N GLU A 337 24.07 10.61 1.06
CA GLU A 337 23.78 11.59 0.02
C GLU A 337 22.28 11.64 -0.31
N PHE A 338 21.62 10.49 -0.43
CA PHE A 338 20.17 10.42 -0.65
C PHE A 338 19.37 11.09 0.47
N VAL A 339 19.74 10.83 1.74
CA VAL A 339 19.10 11.48 2.89
C VAL A 339 19.21 13.00 2.80
N GLN A 340 20.40 13.52 2.46
CA GLN A 340 20.59 14.97 2.31
C GLN A 340 19.76 15.56 1.17
N ILE A 341 19.58 14.83 0.07
CA ILE A 341 18.71 15.24 -1.04
C ILE A 341 17.26 15.37 -0.55
N VAL A 342 16.72 14.32 0.09
CA VAL A 342 15.32 14.32 0.56
C VAL A 342 15.10 15.38 1.65
N ASP A 343 16.03 15.55 2.58
CA ASP A 343 15.94 16.57 3.63
C ASP A 343 15.95 17.99 3.04
N THR A 344 16.74 18.23 1.99
CA THR A 344 16.76 19.51 1.27
C THR A 344 15.41 19.78 0.62
N ILE A 345 14.86 18.79 -0.08
CA ILE A 345 13.53 18.87 -0.72
C ILE A 345 12.46 19.19 0.33
N GLN A 346 12.43 18.46 1.44
CA GLN A 346 11.48 18.69 2.53
C GLN A 346 11.61 20.08 3.15
N GLY A 347 12.84 20.59 3.31
CA GLY A 347 13.10 21.93 3.82
C GLY A 347 12.64 23.06 2.89
N MET A 348 12.55 22.82 1.58
CA MET A 348 12.11 23.80 0.60
C MET A 348 10.59 23.98 0.57
N ILE A 349 9.83 22.91 0.81
CA ILE A 349 8.35 22.90 0.70
C ILE A 349 7.69 24.01 1.55
N PRO A 350 8.04 24.22 2.84
CA PRO A 350 7.46 25.30 3.64
C PRO A 350 7.77 26.69 3.09
N ILE A 351 8.98 26.90 2.57
CA ILE A 351 9.44 28.19 2.03
C ILE A 351 8.67 28.51 0.75
N ALA A 352 8.63 27.55 -0.16
CA ALA A 352 7.87 27.60 -1.41
C ALA A 352 6.37 27.85 -1.15
N THR A 353 5.77 27.10 -0.22
CA THR A 353 4.37 27.29 0.17
C THR A 353 4.12 28.70 0.71
N LYS A 354 5.08 29.25 1.47
CA LYS A 354 4.97 30.61 2.00
C LYS A 354 5.07 31.68 0.89
N LEU A 355 5.96 31.50 -0.08
CA LEU A 355 6.06 32.36 -1.27
C LEU A 355 4.76 32.38 -2.07
N ILE A 356 4.16 31.21 -2.31
CA ILE A 356 2.87 31.07 -3.00
C ILE A 356 1.78 31.81 -2.23
N ARG A 357 1.67 31.57 -0.92
CA ARG A 357 0.64 32.20 -0.06
C ARG A 357 0.79 33.70 0.07
N LEU A 358 2.01 34.23 -0.03
CA LEU A 358 2.29 35.67 -0.04
C LEU A 358 2.10 36.29 -1.44
N GLY A 359 1.75 35.49 -2.46
CA GLY A 359 1.46 35.96 -3.80
C GLY A 359 2.69 36.30 -4.64
N HIS A 360 3.83 35.66 -4.40
CA HIS A 360 5.04 35.89 -5.19
C HIS A 360 4.84 35.43 -6.64
N LEU A 361 4.79 36.38 -7.57
CA LEU A 361 4.39 36.17 -8.97
C LEU A 361 5.21 35.12 -9.73
N LYS A 362 6.52 35.04 -9.44
CA LYS A 362 7.43 34.06 -10.05
C LYS A 362 7.00 32.61 -9.84
N TYR A 363 6.31 32.34 -8.73
CA TYR A 363 5.98 30.97 -8.29
C TYR A 363 4.55 30.55 -8.65
N ILE A 364 3.80 31.39 -9.39
CA ILE A 364 2.48 31.03 -9.90
C ILE A 364 2.68 30.03 -11.05
N ASN A 365 2.26 28.77 -10.86
CA ASN A 365 2.42 27.68 -11.81
C ASN A 365 3.89 27.41 -12.21
N PHE A 366 4.81 27.60 -11.27
CA PHE A 366 6.24 27.39 -11.52
C PHE A 366 6.58 25.90 -11.55
N VAL A 367 7.40 25.51 -12.53
CA VAL A 367 7.88 24.13 -12.68
C VAL A 367 9.40 24.14 -12.82
N ARG A 368 10.08 23.27 -12.07
CA ARG A 368 11.54 23.18 -12.10
C ARG A 368 12.00 21.73 -12.01
N LYS A 369 13.01 21.40 -12.79
CA LYS A 369 13.70 20.10 -12.74
C LYS A 369 15.05 20.25 -12.07
N ALA A 370 15.43 19.28 -11.25
CA ALA A 370 16.76 19.18 -10.67
C ALA A 370 17.28 17.75 -10.86
N VAL A 371 18.39 17.61 -11.57
CA VAL A 371 19.06 16.32 -11.80
C VAL A 371 20.17 16.11 -10.78
N ARG A 372 20.86 17.19 -10.39
CA ARG A 372 22.00 17.13 -9.47
C ARG A 372 21.66 17.72 -8.12
N LYS A 373 22.28 17.20 -7.07
CA LYS A 373 22.21 17.77 -5.71
C LYS A 373 22.56 19.27 -5.67
N SER A 374 23.55 19.70 -6.46
CA SER A 374 23.92 21.12 -6.55
C SER A 374 22.78 22.01 -7.08
N GLU A 375 21.95 21.49 -7.99
CA GLU A 375 20.79 22.21 -8.54
C GLU A 375 19.67 22.31 -7.51
N LEU A 376 19.48 21.28 -6.69
CA LEU A 376 18.56 21.32 -5.55
C LEU A 376 18.97 22.37 -4.52
N VAL A 377 20.27 22.40 -4.17
CA VAL A 377 20.82 23.40 -3.23
C VAL A 377 20.68 24.81 -3.80
N ALA A 378 20.95 25.02 -5.09
CA ALA A 378 20.76 26.31 -5.74
C ALA A 378 19.29 26.78 -5.70
N LEU A 379 18.34 25.89 -6.01
CA LEU A 379 16.91 26.20 -5.93
C LEU A 379 16.47 26.49 -4.49
N ALA A 380 17.02 25.78 -3.49
CA ALA A 380 16.73 26.04 -2.09
C ALA A 380 17.22 27.42 -1.64
N THR A 381 18.39 27.86 -2.12
CA THR A 381 18.94 29.19 -1.85
C THR A 381 18.11 30.27 -2.54
N GLU A 382 17.76 30.08 -3.82
CA GLU A 382 16.91 30.99 -4.59
C GLU A 382 15.56 31.24 -3.90
N LEU A 383 14.89 30.18 -3.41
CA LEU A 383 13.64 30.31 -2.66
C LEU A 383 13.80 31.11 -1.36
N LYS A 384 14.94 30.98 -0.67
CA LYS A 384 15.20 31.72 0.58
C LYS A 384 15.44 33.20 0.32
N GLU A 385 16.24 33.50 -0.70
CA GLU A 385 16.54 34.87 -1.12
C GLU A 385 15.27 35.59 -1.60
N ASP A 386 14.49 34.96 -2.49
CA ASP A 386 13.24 35.53 -3.01
C ASP A 386 12.22 35.81 -1.87
N LEU A 387 12.16 34.95 -0.85
CA LEU A 387 11.28 35.17 0.29
C LEU A 387 11.73 36.38 1.13
N GLN A 388 13.04 36.54 1.32
CA GLN A 388 13.61 37.66 2.06
C GLN A 388 13.41 38.98 1.31
N ASP A 389 13.61 38.97 -0.01
CA ASP A 389 13.40 40.12 -0.87
C ASP A 389 11.93 40.52 -0.91
N LEU A 390 11.00 39.55 -0.96
CA LEU A 390 9.57 39.81 -0.88
C LEU A 390 9.19 40.49 0.44
N PHE A 391 9.71 40.01 1.57
CA PHE A 391 9.46 40.64 2.87
C PHE A 391 9.96 42.08 2.92
N THR A 392 11.17 42.32 2.41
CA THR A 392 11.79 43.64 2.39
C THR A 392 11.01 44.58 1.46
N SER A 393 10.58 44.11 0.29
CA SER A 393 9.78 44.88 -0.67
C SER A 393 8.40 45.22 -0.11
N ILE A 394 7.71 44.26 0.51
CA ILE A 394 6.42 44.49 1.17
C ILE A 394 6.58 45.53 2.29
N GLN A 395 7.59 45.40 3.16
CA GLN A 395 7.86 46.37 4.22
C GLN A 395 8.13 47.78 3.66
N ASN A 396 8.97 47.89 2.63
CA ASN A 396 9.30 49.18 2.01
C ASN A 396 8.10 49.80 1.29
N GLN A 397 7.29 49.01 0.57
CA GLN A 397 6.07 49.51 -0.09
C GLN A 397 5.03 49.98 0.91
N ILE A 398 4.86 49.26 2.02
CA ILE A 398 3.95 49.63 3.12
C ILE A 398 4.37 50.98 3.73
N VAL A 399 5.67 51.22 3.91
CA VAL A 399 6.20 52.52 4.40
C VAL A 399 6.04 53.64 3.35
N THR A 400 6.23 53.33 2.06
CA THR A 400 6.18 54.34 0.98
C THR A 400 4.74 54.68 0.52
N GLN A 401 3.80 53.72 0.63
CA GLN A 401 2.40 53.88 0.22
C GLN A 401 1.47 54.34 1.33
N ALA A 402 1.97 54.69 2.51
CA ALA A 402 1.19 55.37 3.53
C ALA A 402 0.35 56.51 2.89
N MET A 403 0.87 57.33 1.98
CA MET A 403 0.07 58.36 1.29
C MET A 403 -1.11 57.89 0.39
N LEU A 404 -1.23 56.62 0.02
CA LEU A 404 -2.19 56.12 -0.99
C LEU A 404 -3.30 55.20 -0.45
N ILE A 405 -3.18 54.71 0.79
CA ILE A 405 -4.02 53.63 1.32
C ILE A 405 -5.49 54.05 1.58
N PHE A 406 -5.82 55.34 1.61
CA PHE A 406 -7.23 55.77 1.78
C PHE A 406 -8.12 55.64 0.53
N ARG A 407 -7.60 55.21 -0.62
CA ARG A 407 -8.40 55.07 -1.85
C ARG A 407 -8.70 53.63 -2.29
N LEU A 408 -8.30 52.61 -1.53
CA LEU A 408 -8.24 51.22 -2.00
C LEU A 408 -9.12 50.20 -1.25
N ASN A 409 -10.10 50.63 -0.45
CA ASN A 409 -11.03 49.68 0.22
C ASN A 409 -12.06 49.01 -0.72
N ALA A 410 -11.83 48.99 -2.03
CA ALA A 410 -12.69 48.28 -2.99
C ALA A 410 -11.94 47.47 -4.06
N THR A 411 -10.60 47.44 -4.10
CA THR A 411 -9.89 46.88 -5.26
C THR A 411 -9.12 45.61 -4.89
N ILE A 412 -9.87 44.51 -4.80
CA ILE A 412 -9.35 43.16 -5.03
C ILE A 412 -8.78 43.13 -6.46
N TYR A 413 -7.50 42.72 -6.59
CA TYR A 413 -6.70 42.61 -7.82
C TYR A 413 -6.44 43.95 -8.54
N PHE A 414 -5.19 44.41 -8.70
CA PHE A 414 -4.64 45.02 -9.94
C PHE A 414 -3.18 45.50 -9.74
N ASP A 415 -2.40 45.37 -10.82
CA ASP A 415 -0.94 45.51 -11.06
C ASP A 415 -0.23 46.82 -10.59
N SER A 416 1.07 46.73 -10.24
CA SER A 416 1.85 47.73 -9.48
C SER A 416 2.91 48.55 -10.22
N THR A 417 3.05 48.52 -11.54
CA THR A 417 4.04 49.41 -12.21
C THR A 417 3.50 50.19 -13.39
N THR A 418 2.63 49.62 -14.25
CA THR A 418 2.27 50.27 -15.52
C THR A 418 1.15 51.31 -15.41
N ARG A 419 0.47 51.45 -14.25
CA ARG A 419 -0.62 52.44 -14.06
C ARG A 419 -0.39 53.53 -13.01
N LYS A 420 0.84 53.67 -12.48
CA LYS A 420 1.19 54.84 -11.62
C LYS A 420 0.83 56.18 -12.27
N HIS A 421 0.89 56.25 -13.60
CA HIS A 421 0.56 57.44 -14.39
C HIS A 421 -0.96 57.57 -14.65
N ARG A 422 -1.63 56.52 -15.12
CA ARG A 422 -3.06 56.58 -15.47
C ARG A 422 -4.00 56.77 -14.28
N LEU A 423 -3.60 56.33 -13.07
CA LEU A 423 -4.39 56.57 -11.87
C LEU A 423 -4.27 58.02 -11.39
N ARG A 424 -3.12 58.68 -11.65
CA ARG A 424 -2.92 60.10 -11.31
C ARG A 424 -3.86 60.98 -12.15
N ASP A 425 -3.99 60.66 -13.44
CA ASP A 425 -4.86 61.37 -14.39
C ASP A 425 -6.35 61.28 -13.99
N VAL A 426 -6.84 60.10 -13.58
CA VAL A 426 -8.24 59.92 -13.12
C VAL A 426 -8.53 60.63 -11.80
N LEU A 427 -7.50 60.87 -10.97
CA LEU A 427 -7.64 61.48 -9.66
C LEU A 427 -7.53 63.01 -9.70
N ASP A 428 -6.95 63.58 -10.76
CA ASP A 428 -6.91 65.03 -11.01
C ASP A 428 -8.24 65.59 -11.56
N ASP A 429 -9.08 64.73 -12.14
CA ASP A 429 -10.42 65.06 -12.68
C ASP A 429 -11.55 65.15 -11.62
N LEU A 430 -11.25 64.87 -10.34
CA LEU A 430 -12.23 65.03 -9.25
C LEU A 430 -12.27 66.49 -8.76
N PRO A 431 -13.46 67.08 -8.53
CA PRO A 431 -13.60 68.51 -8.24
C PRO A 431 -12.85 68.92 -6.96
N LYS A 432 -11.99 69.94 -7.09
CA LYS A 432 -11.01 70.40 -6.09
C LYS A 432 -11.53 71.46 -5.10
N THR A 433 -12.84 71.73 -5.03
CA THR A 433 -13.39 72.79 -4.16
C THR A 433 -14.32 72.24 -3.09
N VAL A 434 -13.87 72.29 -1.83
CA VAL A 434 -14.74 72.16 -0.66
C VAL A 434 -15.11 73.57 -0.21
N HIS A 435 -16.36 73.96 -0.42
CA HIS A 435 -16.91 75.18 0.14
C HIS A 435 -16.87 75.12 1.68
N THR A 436 -16.23 76.11 2.27
CA THR A 436 -16.27 76.46 3.67
C THR A 436 -17.67 76.94 4.05
N THR A 437 -18.39 76.17 4.87
CA THR A 437 -19.31 76.67 5.91
C THR A 437 -19.86 75.49 6.70
N PHE A 438 -19.73 75.54 8.03
CA PHE A 438 -20.30 74.56 8.95
C PHE A 438 -21.75 74.89 9.27
N PRO A 439 -22.68 73.92 9.17
CA PRO A 439 -23.79 73.80 10.08
C PRO A 439 -23.52 72.67 11.08
N GLN A 440 -23.85 72.90 12.35
CA GLN A 440 -23.91 71.83 13.35
C GLN A 440 -24.89 70.74 12.90
N LEU A 441 -24.50 69.45 12.97
CA LEU A 441 -25.29 68.19 13.03
C LEU A 441 -24.55 67.04 12.28
N PRO A 442 -24.93 65.76 12.41
CA PRO A 442 -25.00 64.84 13.55
C PRO A 442 -24.01 63.64 13.39
N GLN A 443 -23.75 62.89 14.47
CA GLN A 443 -22.98 61.64 14.43
C GLN A 443 -23.72 60.59 13.60
N SER A 444 -23.21 60.24 12.43
CA SER A 444 -23.70 59.10 11.64
C SER A 444 -22.60 58.04 11.55
N THR A 445 -22.88 56.85 12.05
CA THR A 445 -22.08 55.64 11.82
C THR A 445 -22.62 54.94 10.56
N LEU A 446 -21.77 54.81 9.55
CA LEU A 446 -22.03 54.01 8.35
C LEU A 446 -20.85 53.06 8.20
N ASP A 447 -21.12 51.77 7.97
CA ASP A 447 -20.13 50.77 7.56
C ASP A 447 -19.60 51.01 6.12
N ILE A 448 -19.63 52.26 5.67
CA ILE A 448 -19.11 52.74 4.40
C ILE A 448 -18.17 53.90 4.72
N VAL A 449 -16.88 53.71 4.44
CA VAL A 449 -15.84 54.73 4.61
C VAL A 449 -16.19 55.95 3.75
N GLN A 450 -16.57 57.06 4.41
CA GLN A 450 -16.71 58.37 3.77
C GLN A 450 -15.62 59.32 4.28
N PRO A 451 -15.04 60.18 3.42
CA PRO A 451 -14.10 61.20 3.86
C PRO A 451 -14.74 62.09 4.95
N GLY A 452 -14.19 62.04 6.18
CA GLY A 452 -14.57 62.96 7.27
C GLY A 452 -15.34 62.39 8.48
N LYS A 453 -15.49 61.06 8.65
CA LYS A 453 -16.16 60.47 9.84
C LYS A 453 -15.37 59.31 10.50
N LEU A 454 -15.76 58.95 11.74
CA LEU A 454 -15.18 57.95 12.66
C LEU A 454 -14.74 56.65 11.96
N PHE A 455 -13.53 56.16 12.26
CA PHE A 455 -12.98 54.92 11.70
C PHE A 455 -13.00 53.82 12.76
N VAL A 456 -13.73 52.72 12.50
CA VAL A 456 -13.82 51.55 13.38
C VAL A 456 -13.33 50.32 12.62
N VAL A 457 -12.35 49.60 13.16
CA VAL A 457 -11.89 48.33 12.58
C VAL A 457 -12.06 47.21 13.58
N ALA A 458 -12.76 46.15 13.17
CA ALA A 458 -12.72 44.85 13.82
C ALA A 458 -11.59 44.03 13.18
N CYS A 459 -10.55 43.71 13.94
CA CYS A 459 -9.38 42.98 13.46
C CYS A 459 -9.37 41.57 14.05
N ALA A 460 -9.34 40.55 13.21
CA ALA A 460 -9.16 39.15 13.62
C ALA A 460 -7.85 38.54 13.09
N SER A 461 -7.02 39.32 12.38
CA SER A 461 -5.83 38.83 11.67
C SER A 461 -4.63 39.74 11.86
N ARG A 462 -3.51 39.18 12.31
CA ARG A 462 -2.24 39.91 12.50
C ARG A 462 -1.72 40.60 11.25
N TYR A 463 -2.09 40.11 10.06
CA TYR A 463 -1.64 40.66 8.78
C TYR A 463 -2.33 41.99 8.41
N LEU A 464 -3.47 42.30 9.04
CA LEU A 464 -4.19 43.55 8.82
C LEU A 464 -3.71 44.66 9.77
N ILE A 465 -2.95 44.33 10.81
CA ILE A 465 -2.47 45.29 11.82
C ILE A 465 -1.58 46.37 11.22
N PRO A 466 -0.60 46.07 10.35
CA PRO A 466 0.20 47.12 9.71
C PRO A 466 -0.68 48.12 8.94
N ASN A 467 -1.71 47.62 8.24
CA ASN A 467 -2.64 48.47 7.50
C ASN A 467 -3.47 49.36 8.42
N ILE A 468 -3.94 48.83 9.56
CA ILE A 468 -4.65 49.60 10.58
C ILE A 468 -3.75 50.69 11.13
N VAL A 469 -2.56 50.33 11.59
CA VAL A 469 -1.60 51.26 12.20
C VAL A 469 -1.22 52.36 11.21
N ILE A 470 -0.91 52.01 9.95
CA ILE A 470 -0.56 52.99 8.92
C ILE A 470 -1.74 53.88 8.55
N SER A 471 -2.97 53.36 8.54
CA SER A 471 -4.14 54.21 8.34
C SER A 471 -4.28 55.30 9.42
N LEU A 472 -3.83 55.05 10.66
CA LEU A 472 -3.79 56.08 11.72
C LEU A 472 -2.85 57.22 11.33
N PHE A 473 -1.66 56.88 10.83
CA PHE A 473 -0.60 57.84 10.47
C PHE A 473 -0.96 58.69 9.26
N VAL A 474 -1.66 58.11 8.29
CA VAL A 474 -1.95 58.79 7.01
C VAL A 474 -3.04 59.83 7.15
N ASN A 475 -3.95 59.63 8.11
CA ASN A 475 -5.07 60.52 8.33
C ASN A 475 -4.84 61.53 9.47
N SER A 476 -3.71 61.45 10.18
CA SER A 476 -3.35 62.37 11.26
C SER A 476 -3.12 63.82 10.79
N GLY A 477 -2.91 64.03 9.49
CA GLY A 477 -2.88 65.37 8.86
C GLY A 477 -4.18 66.18 8.99
N HIS A 478 -5.24 65.60 9.54
CA HIS A 478 -6.46 66.30 9.94
C HIS A 478 -6.58 66.26 11.47
N SER A 479 -6.09 67.31 12.13
CA SER A 479 -5.82 67.46 13.57
C SER A 479 -7.01 67.34 14.55
N SER A 480 -8.08 66.62 14.22
CA SER A 480 -9.26 66.45 15.09
C SER A 480 -10.00 65.11 14.95
N LYS A 481 -9.43 64.09 14.28
CA LYS A 481 -10.14 62.82 14.02
C LYS A 481 -9.75 61.72 15.02
N LEU A 482 -10.76 61.08 15.63
CA LEU A 482 -10.62 59.91 16.51
C LEU A 482 -10.64 58.60 15.70
N PHE A 483 -9.63 57.77 15.90
CA PHE A 483 -9.55 56.40 15.39
C PHE A 483 -9.93 55.41 16.47
N CYS A 484 -10.70 54.39 16.12
CA CYS A 484 -11.14 53.38 17.05
C CYS A 484 -10.81 51.97 16.53
N VAL A 485 -10.18 51.15 17.38
CA VAL A 485 -10.02 49.71 17.15
C VAL A 485 -10.80 49.00 18.24
N ALA A 486 -11.83 48.26 17.85
CA ALA A 486 -12.71 47.58 18.80
C ALA A 486 -12.50 46.06 18.76
N GLY A 487 -12.72 45.40 19.89
CA GLY A 487 -12.55 43.96 20.04
C GLY A 487 -11.08 43.55 20.09
N VAL A 488 -10.20 44.40 20.65
CA VAL A 488 -8.77 44.07 20.78
C VAL A 488 -8.51 42.90 21.74
N ASP A 489 -9.46 42.61 22.63
CA ASP A 489 -9.53 41.42 23.48
C ASP A 489 -9.57 40.10 22.70
N ILE A 490 -10.23 40.09 21.53
CA ILE A 490 -10.44 38.91 20.70
C ILE A 490 -9.12 38.47 20.00
N LEU A 491 -8.13 39.36 19.93
CA LEU A 491 -6.84 39.07 19.31
C LEU A 491 -6.01 38.10 20.16
N SER A 492 -5.29 37.18 19.50
CA SER A 492 -4.32 36.31 20.19
C SER A 492 -3.21 37.11 20.86
N SER A 493 -2.62 36.60 21.94
CA SER A 493 -1.57 37.29 22.70
C SER A 493 -0.37 37.72 21.84
N GLU A 494 0.06 36.89 20.89
CA GLU A 494 1.12 37.22 19.92
C GLU A 494 0.73 38.43 19.05
N THR A 495 -0.54 38.48 18.62
CA THR A 495 -1.08 39.55 17.79
C THR A 495 -1.24 40.85 18.57
N GLN A 496 -1.66 40.77 19.84
CA GLN A 496 -1.70 41.92 20.75
C GLN A 496 -0.30 42.49 21.00
N TYR A 497 0.70 41.63 21.21
CA TYR A 497 2.10 42.06 21.37
C TYR A 497 2.60 42.81 20.13
N TYR A 498 2.34 42.28 18.93
CA TYR A 498 2.71 42.93 17.68
C TYR A 498 2.01 44.28 17.48
N LEU A 499 0.72 44.38 17.82
CA LEU A 499 -0.04 45.64 17.78
C LEU A 499 0.58 46.71 18.70
N VAL A 500 0.86 46.34 19.94
CA VAL A 500 1.49 47.24 20.94
C VAL A 500 2.82 47.75 20.40
N LYS A 501 3.68 46.84 19.94
CA LYS A 501 5.00 47.17 19.40
C LYS A 501 4.88 48.17 18.23
N MET A 502 3.99 47.90 17.28
CA MET A 502 3.77 48.79 16.13
C MET A 502 3.28 50.18 16.55
N ILE A 503 2.34 50.28 17.49
CA ILE A 503 1.84 51.57 18.02
C ILE A 503 2.96 52.34 18.70
N GLN A 504 3.76 51.67 19.53
CA GLN A 504 4.88 52.27 20.27
C GLN A 504 5.99 52.78 19.33
N GLU A 505 6.41 51.96 18.36
CA GLU A 505 7.47 52.30 17.40
C GLU A 505 7.13 53.53 16.56
N HIS A 506 5.85 53.74 16.26
CA HIS A 506 5.40 54.82 15.39
C HIS A 506 4.80 56.00 16.16
N ARG A 507 4.76 55.97 17.50
CA ARG A 507 4.18 57.02 18.34
C ARG A 507 4.83 58.40 18.16
N THR A 508 6.10 58.44 17.76
CA THR A 508 6.88 59.68 17.61
C THR A 508 6.67 60.39 16.28
N LEU A 509 5.93 59.79 15.34
CA LEU A 509 5.86 60.27 13.96
C LEU A 509 4.73 61.29 13.70
N CYS A 510 3.65 61.31 14.48
CA CYS A 510 2.58 62.33 14.39
C CYS A 510 1.63 62.32 15.59
N ASP A 511 0.90 63.43 15.79
CA ASP A 511 -0.21 63.51 16.75
C ASP A 511 -1.47 62.82 16.19
N TYR A 512 -1.99 61.82 16.90
CA TYR A 512 -3.23 61.11 16.56
C TYR A 512 -4.10 60.88 17.80
N MET A 513 -5.43 60.83 17.61
CA MET A 513 -6.36 60.37 18.66
C MET A 513 -6.74 58.91 18.37
N LEU A 514 -6.32 57.99 19.23
CA LEU A 514 -6.60 56.55 19.12
C LEU A 514 -7.34 56.04 20.37
N ALA A 515 -8.46 55.35 20.16
CA ALA A 515 -9.19 54.61 21.18
C ALA A 515 -9.12 53.12 20.88
N LEU A 516 -8.63 52.33 21.83
CA LEU A 516 -8.64 50.87 21.79
C LEU A 516 -9.79 50.40 22.70
N ILE A 517 -10.79 49.75 22.13
CA ILE A 517 -11.97 49.25 22.86
C ILE A 517 -11.80 47.76 23.10
N CYS A 518 -11.79 47.40 24.37
CA CYS A 518 -11.61 46.06 24.89
C CYS A 518 -12.82 45.69 25.75
N CYS A 519 -13.38 44.50 25.56
CA CYS A 519 -14.41 43.95 26.44
C CYS A 519 -13.74 43.07 27.50
N GLN A 520 -13.72 43.52 28.75
CA GLN A 520 -13.13 42.76 29.84
C GLN A 520 -14.04 41.57 30.21
N SER A 521 -13.55 40.34 30.00
CA SER A 521 -14.14 39.13 30.55
C SER A 521 -13.58 38.88 31.96
N GLU A 522 -14.40 38.35 32.88
CA GLU A 522 -13.92 37.99 34.21
C GLU A 522 -12.91 36.82 34.08
N ASN A 523 -11.63 37.10 34.37
CA ASN A 523 -10.46 36.18 34.41
C ASN A 523 -9.46 36.20 33.23
N GLU A 524 -9.59 37.08 32.23
CA GLU A 524 -8.57 37.19 31.17
C GLU A 524 -7.65 38.41 31.35
N ASN A 525 -6.34 38.15 31.48
CA ASN A 525 -5.32 39.20 31.42
C ASN A 525 -4.95 39.44 29.95
N HIS A 526 -5.39 40.57 29.39
CA HIS A 526 -5.00 40.96 28.04
C HIS A 526 -3.72 41.80 28.07
N HIS A 527 -2.70 41.35 27.33
CA HIS A 527 -1.40 42.03 27.22
C HIS A 527 -1.54 43.51 26.85
N ILE A 528 -2.54 43.85 26.02
CA ILE A 528 -2.78 45.24 25.61
C ILE A 528 -3.25 46.15 26.77
N LEU A 529 -4.01 45.61 27.73
CA LEU A 529 -4.47 46.34 28.91
C LEU A 529 -3.32 46.58 29.88
N ASP A 530 -2.42 45.60 30.03
CA ASP A 530 -1.23 45.73 30.87
C ASP A 530 -0.26 46.78 30.33
N GLN A 531 -0.04 46.78 29.01
CA GLN A 531 0.91 47.70 28.37
C GLN A 531 0.43 49.16 28.35
N PHE A 532 -0.89 49.39 28.32
CA PHE A 532 -1.49 50.73 28.30
C PHE A 532 -2.24 51.06 29.58
N ALA A 533 -1.93 50.41 30.71
CA ALA A 533 -2.72 50.49 31.95
C ALA A 533 -3.00 51.92 32.43
N SER A 534 -2.05 52.83 32.24
CA SER A 534 -2.16 54.26 32.61
C SER A 534 -3.14 55.06 31.74
N LEU A 535 -3.53 54.53 30.58
CA LEU A 535 -4.44 55.14 29.61
C LEU A 535 -5.82 54.44 29.57
N VAL A 536 -6.01 53.38 30.37
CA VAL A 536 -7.26 52.60 30.38
C VAL A 536 -8.36 53.39 31.10
N VAL A 537 -9.48 53.59 30.38
CA VAL A 537 -10.71 54.17 30.95
C VAL A 537 -11.79 53.10 30.97
N ARG A 538 -12.29 52.76 32.18
CA ARG A 538 -13.42 51.83 32.33
C ARG A 538 -14.73 52.56 32.06
N SER A 539 -15.56 51.98 31.19
CA SER A 539 -16.89 52.49 30.85
C SER A 539 -17.93 51.38 31.01
N SER A 540 -19.13 51.72 31.48
CA SER A 540 -20.28 50.80 31.61
C SER A 540 -21.02 50.57 30.28
N GLY A 541 -20.43 50.97 29.15
CA GLY A 541 -21.02 50.87 27.83
C GLY A 541 -22.02 51.99 27.53
N LEU A 542 -22.78 51.84 26.43
CA LEU A 542 -23.79 52.80 26.03
C LEU A 542 -25.13 52.46 26.69
N ALA A 543 -25.70 53.40 27.44
CA ALA A 543 -27.02 53.25 28.04
C ALA A 543 -28.12 53.08 26.97
N ASP A 544 -29.20 52.39 27.31
CA ASP A 544 -30.35 52.13 26.42
C ASP A 544 -30.90 53.39 25.74
N LYS A 545 -30.93 54.52 26.46
CA LYS A 545 -31.38 55.81 25.91
C LYS A 545 -30.45 56.31 24.80
N SER A 546 -29.14 56.14 24.97
CA SER A 546 -28.13 56.50 23.97
C SER A 546 -28.20 55.56 22.77
N MET A 547 -28.35 54.26 23.00
CA MET A 547 -28.53 53.27 21.93
C MET A 547 -29.80 53.52 21.12
N LYS A 548 -30.94 53.83 21.77
CA LYS A 548 -32.18 54.20 21.07
C LYS A 548 -32.02 55.44 20.19
N ARG A 549 -31.26 56.43 20.67
CA ARG A 549 -30.95 57.64 19.89
C ARG A 549 -30.08 57.32 18.67
N ILE A 550 -29.06 56.49 18.85
CA ILE A 550 -28.21 56.00 17.76
C ILE A 550 -29.04 55.21 16.73
N TYR A 551 -29.90 54.29 17.17
CA TYR A 551 -30.78 53.54 16.28
C TYR A 551 -31.76 54.43 15.51
N SER A 552 -32.22 55.53 16.12
CA SER A 552 -33.12 56.47 15.45
C SER A 552 -32.46 57.27 14.32
N ASP A 553 -31.12 57.36 14.29
CA ASP A 553 -30.39 58.03 13.21
C ASP A 553 -30.26 57.15 11.96
N PHE A 554 -30.47 55.82 12.07
CA PHE A 554 -30.49 54.91 10.93
C PHE A 554 -31.85 54.92 10.22
N ARG A 555 -32.07 55.88 9.32
CA ARG A 555 -33.36 56.07 8.63
C ARG A 555 -33.85 54.86 7.80
N ASN A 556 -32.99 53.88 7.51
CA ASN A 556 -33.28 52.74 6.61
C ASN A 556 -32.99 51.36 7.23
N VAL A 557 -32.87 51.25 8.56
CA VAL A 557 -32.60 49.96 9.23
C VAL A 557 -33.78 49.61 10.13
N THR A 558 -34.42 48.46 9.87
CA THR A 558 -35.49 47.91 10.72
C THR A 558 -35.00 46.66 11.43
N CYS A 559 -34.95 46.69 12.76
CA CYS A 559 -34.57 45.54 13.57
C CYS A 559 -35.83 44.77 14.01
N VAL A 560 -35.94 43.50 13.63
CA VAL A 560 -37.04 42.61 14.05
C VAL A 560 -36.52 41.65 15.11
N THR A 561 -36.93 41.85 16.35
CA THR A 561 -36.52 41.02 17.49
C THR A 561 -37.72 40.29 18.09
N SER A 562 -37.47 39.17 18.76
CA SER A 562 -38.45 38.44 19.56
C SER A 562 -37.73 37.73 20.69
N ALA A 563 -38.36 37.65 21.85
CA ALA A 563 -37.77 37.03 23.04
C ALA A 563 -37.53 35.52 22.86
N HIS A 564 -38.31 34.86 22.00
CA HIS A 564 -38.23 33.41 21.75
C HIS A 564 -38.14 33.12 20.24
N SER A 565 -37.54 31.98 19.88
CA SER A 565 -37.51 31.49 18.50
C SER A 565 -38.91 31.11 18.01
N GLY A 566 -39.13 31.10 16.69
CA GLY A 566 -40.42 30.70 16.09
C GLY A 566 -41.54 31.75 16.07
N GLN A 567 -41.37 32.93 16.68
CA GLN A 567 -42.40 33.97 16.74
C GLN A 567 -42.56 34.82 15.45
N GLY A 568 -42.30 34.24 14.28
CA GLY A 568 -42.62 34.88 13.00
C GLY A 568 -41.71 36.05 12.57
N LYS A 569 -40.48 36.16 13.12
CA LYS A 569 -39.49 37.17 12.70
C LYS A 569 -39.30 37.22 11.17
N THR A 570 -39.12 36.05 10.56
CA THR A 570 -38.97 35.90 9.09
C THR A 570 -40.24 36.34 8.34
N THR A 571 -41.41 35.96 8.84
CA THR A 571 -42.70 36.35 8.27
C THR A 571 -42.89 37.87 8.28
N ARG A 572 -42.48 38.53 9.37
CA ARG A 572 -42.55 39.99 9.51
C ARG A 572 -41.60 40.72 8.56
N ILE A 573 -40.39 40.22 8.37
CA ILE A 573 -39.44 40.76 7.38
C ILE A 573 -40.03 40.67 5.96
N ASN A 574 -40.59 39.50 5.60
CA ASN A 574 -41.21 39.31 4.29
C ASN A 574 -42.39 40.26 4.05
N GLN A 575 -43.18 40.55 5.08
CA GLN A 575 -44.28 41.50 5.01
C GLN A 575 -43.78 42.94 4.76
N ILE A 576 -42.76 43.38 5.51
CA ILE A 576 -42.14 44.71 5.35
C ILE A 576 -41.51 44.85 3.96
N CYS A 577 -40.83 43.81 3.46
CA CYS A 577 -40.31 43.80 2.09
C CYS A 577 -41.41 43.88 1.02
N GLY A 578 -42.56 43.23 1.26
CA GLY A 578 -43.73 43.29 0.38
C GLY A 578 -44.42 44.67 0.37
N GLU A 579 -44.48 45.34 1.52
CA GLU A 579 -45.03 46.70 1.66
C GLU A 579 -44.13 47.75 0.97
N ASN A 580 -42.80 47.67 1.15
CA ASN A 580 -41.87 48.59 0.49
C ASN A 580 -41.84 48.45 -1.04
N ARG A 581 -42.09 47.25 -1.60
CA ARG A 581 -42.21 47.05 -3.06
C ARG A 581 -43.40 47.78 -3.69
N LYS A 582 -44.44 48.12 -2.91
CA LYS A 582 -45.63 48.84 -3.42
C LYS A 582 -45.44 50.36 -3.48
N HIS A 583 -44.37 50.90 -2.91
CA HIS A 583 -44.07 52.34 -2.89
C HIS A 583 -42.93 52.75 -3.84
N THR A 584 -42.45 51.85 -4.72
CA THR A 584 -41.40 52.14 -5.72
C THR A 584 -41.86 51.93 -7.17
N ILE A 585 -43.18 51.99 -7.41
CA ILE A 585 -43.78 52.08 -8.76
C ILE A 585 -44.32 53.49 -8.94
#